data_AF-A0A238LE17-F1
#
_entry.id   AF-A0A238LE17-F1
#
_cell.length_a   1.000
_cell.length_b   1.000
_cell.length_c   1.000
_cell.angle_alpha   90.00
_cell.angle_beta   90.00
_cell.angle_gamma   90.00
#
_symmetry.space_group_name_H-M   'P 1'
#
loop_
_entity.id
_entity.type
_entity.pdbx_description
1 polymer ?
#
loop_
_entity_poly.entity_id
_entity_poly.type
_entity_poly.pdbx_seq_one_letter_code
_entity_poly.pdbx_strand_id
1 'polypeptide(L)'
;MSTMTFTIEGDVNVEVTITEVDGGNLQFDVTVLDGTYTGDLQGLFFDLADDSLADGLSVVGTDATDSQFEANDVTNLGQGVNINGEVLNEYGEFDAGVQIGTQGISKDDIQTTTFVISHDTEALTLADVALQDFAVRLTSVGEVDGARNDSLKLGGTAPDVEEPPAPENVAVLDTLTVGNLDNFDDGGDLLDGGADTILFNDTTGTDPYLSDVAAVNGDAANIGAVVTGSNGGLMVIDADGTVNFSANGEFGYLGLRDSATTEFSYAIDGGAEALVIVTVTGYNDVGG
;
A
#
# COMPACT_ATOMS: atom_id res chain seq x y z
N MET A 1 5.51 0.38 10.53
CA MET A 1 5.50 -1.06 10.87
C MET A 1 4.46 -1.67 9.96
N SER A 2 4.91 -2.51 9.04
CA SER A 2 4.04 -3.26 8.14
C SER A 2 3.48 -4.46 8.92
N THR A 3 2.26 -4.86 8.60
CA THR A 3 1.60 -5.98 9.26
C THR A 3 0.89 -6.84 8.21
N MET A 4 0.91 -8.16 8.39
CA MET A 4 0.02 -9.09 7.68
C MET A 4 -0.83 -9.85 8.70
N THR A 5 -2.08 -10.13 8.34
CA THR A 5 -3.01 -10.91 9.16
C THR A 5 -3.73 -11.92 8.29
N PHE A 6 -3.84 -13.15 8.77
CA PHE A 6 -4.57 -14.21 8.09
C PHE A 6 -5.11 -15.24 9.08
N THR A 7 -6.07 -16.03 8.62
CA THR A 7 -6.71 -17.07 9.41
C THR A 7 -6.36 -18.43 8.86
N ILE A 8 -5.85 -19.31 9.71
CA ILE A 8 -5.77 -20.74 9.45
C ILE A 8 -7.13 -21.33 9.82
N GLU A 9 -7.91 -21.70 8.81
CA GLU A 9 -9.29 -22.14 8.97
C GLU A 9 -9.40 -23.61 9.38
N GLY A 10 -10.43 -23.94 10.16
CA GLY A 10 -10.75 -25.30 10.59
C GLY A 10 -11.95 -25.36 11.53
N ASP A 11 -12.07 -26.44 12.30
CA ASP A 11 -13.08 -26.54 13.36
C ASP A 11 -12.86 -25.48 14.47
N VAL A 12 -11.61 -25.07 14.67
CA VAL A 12 -11.19 -23.95 15.52
C VAL A 12 -10.34 -23.01 14.67
N ASN A 13 -10.84 -21.83 14.36
CA ASN A 13 -10.07 -20.87 13.54
C ASN A 13 -8.95 -20.22 14.38
N VAL A 14 -7.77 -20.07 13.79
CA VAL A 14 -6.63 -19.38 14.42
C VAL A 14 -6.19 -18.24 13.54
N GLU A 15 -6.24 -17.02 14.07
CA GLU A 15 -5.69 -15.83 13.43
C GLU A 15 -4.20 -15.70 13.78
N VAL A 16 -3.39 -15.46 12.76
CA VAL A 16 -1.97 -15.12 12.88
C VAL A 16 -1.79 -13.72 12.35
N THR A 17 -1.28 -12.83 13.20
CA THR A 17 -0.86 -11.48 12.83
C THR A 17 0.64 -11.38 12.98
N ILE A 18 1.34 -10.99 11.91
CA ILE A 18 2.79 -10.84 11.88
C ILE A 18 3.09 -9.36 11.62
N THR A 19 3.90 -8.75 12.48
CA THR A 19 4.27 -7.33 12.38
C THR A 19 5.78 -7.18 12.32
N GLU A 20 6.28 -6.41 11.35
CA GLU A 20 7.66 -5.94 11.33
C GLU A 20 7.88 -4.95 12.46
N VAL A 21 8.76 -5.30 13.40
CA VAL A 21 9.12 -4.47 14.55
C VAL A 21 10.58 -4.03 14.47
N ASP A 22 10.96 -3.06 15.31
CA ASP A 22 12.29 -2.48 15.31
C ASP A 22 13.40 -3.54 15.41
N GLY A 23 14.49 -3.30 14.69
CA GLY A 23 15.66 -4.19 14.66
C GLY A 23 15.61 -5.29 13.61
N GLY A 24 14.63 -5.27 12.69
CA GLY A 24 14.52 -6.29 11.63
C GLY A 24 13.99 -7.61 12.17
N ASN A 25 12.99 -7.54 13.07
CA ASN A 25 12.39 -8.69 13.72
C ASN A 25 10.92 -8.78 13.34
N LEU A 26 10.35 -9.99 13.49
CA LEU A 26 8.93 -10.24 13.27
C LEU A 26 8.26 -10.58 14.59
N GLN A 27 7.28 -9.79 15.00
CA GLN A 27 6.39 -10.14 16.10
C GLN A 27 5.21 -10.94 15.56
N PHE A 28 4.98 -12.12 16.15
CA PHE A 28 3.85 -12.99 15.88
C PHE A 28 2.86 -12.85 17.04
N ASP A 29 1.62 -12.47 16.70
CA ASP A 29 0.45 -12.51 17.57
C ASP A 29 -0.47 -13.62 17.05
N VAL A 30 -0.61 -14.70 17.82
CA VAL A 30 -1.38 -15.89 17.44
C VAL A 30 -2.59 -16.01 18.35
N THR A 31 -3.80 -16.02 17.78
CA THR A 31 -5.05 -15.99 18.54
C THR A 31 -6.05 -17.02 18.01
N VAL A 32 -6.53 -17.89 18.91
CA VAL A 32 -7.72 -18.72 18.68
C VAL A 32 -8.94 -17.81 18.64
N LEU A 33 -9.63 -17.76 17.50
CA LEU A 33 -10.79 -16.91 17.31
C LEU A 33 -12.03 -17.51 18.01
N ASP A 34 -12.89 -16.62 18.51
CA ASP A 34 -14.17 -17.01 19.11
C ASP A 34 -15.03 -17.78 18.09
N GLY A 35 -15.53 -18.95 18.52
CA GLY A 35 -16.32 -19.84 17.68
C GLY A 35 -17.16 -20.82 18.47
N THR A 36 -17.68 -21.84 17.80
CA THR A 36 -18.37 -22.96 18.48
C THR A 36 -17.39 -23.81 19.29
N TYR A 37 -16.19 -23.99 18.75
CA TYR A 37 -15.09 -24.71 19.38
C TYR A 37 -13.95 -23.77 19.74
N THR A 38 -13.18 -24.15 20.75
CA THR A 38 -11.94 -23.49 21.16
C THR A 38 -10.86 -24.56 21.37
N GLY A 39 -9.61 -24.13 21.53
CA GLY A 39 -8.46 -24.99 21.70
C GLY A 39 -7.34 -24.29 22.47
N ASP A 40 -6.47 -25.09 23.05
CA ASP A 40 -5.24 -24.66 23.71
C ASP A 40 -4.09 -24.73 22.69
N LEU A 41 -3.46 -23.59 22.41
CA LEU A 41 -2.32 -23.43 21.50
C LEU A 41 -1.08 -24.11 22.08
N GLN A 42 -0.52 -25.06 21.34
CA GLN A 42 0.70 -25.76 21.75
C GLN A 42 1.88 -25.62 20.78
N GLY A 43 1.63 -25.16 19.55
CA GLY A 43 2.73 -24.80 18.67
C GLY A 43 2.30 -24.16 17.37
N LEU A 44 3.19 -23.33 16.82
CA LEU A 44 3.14 -22.75 15.49
C LEU A 44 4.32 -23.29 14.69
N PHE A 45 4.08 -23.64 13.42
CA PHE A 45 5.08 -24.07 12.45
C PHE A 45 4.93 -23.18 11.21
N PHE A 46 6.03 -22.85 10.54
CA PHE A 46 6.00 -22.02 9.34
C PHE A 46 7.21 -22.23 8.45
N ASP A 47 7.00 -22.00 7.16
CA ASP A 47 8.04 -21.95 6.14
C ASP A 47 8.57 -20.54 5.93
N LEU A 48 9.77 -20.48 5.40
CA LEU A 48 10.48 -19.28 5.00
C LEU A 48 10.59 -19.26 3.48
N ALA A 49 10.44 -18.08 2.89
CA ALA A 49 10.65 -17.92 1.45
C ALA A 49 12.11 -18.15 1.05
N ASP A 50 13.04 -17.98 2.00
CA ASP A 50 14.46 -18.31 1.87
C ASP A 50 14.88 -19.25 3.00
N ASP A 51 14.94 -20.55 2.69
CA ASP A 51 15.40 -21.63 3.56
C ASP A 51 16.72 -21.32 4.29
N SER A 52 17.59 -20.49 3.71
CA SER A 52 18.89 -20.16 4.33
C SER A 52 18.75 -19.30 5.59
N LEU A 53 17.60 -18.65 5.79
CA LEU A 53 17.29 -17.89 6.98
C LEU A 53 16.98 -18.76 8.20
N ALA A 54 16.68 -20.05 8.02
CA ALA A 54 16.36 -20.94 9.15
C ALA A 54 17.53 -21.05 10.15
N ASP A 55 18.77 -21.12 9.66
CA ASP A 55 19.98 -21.10 10.49
C ASP A 55 20.26 -19.68 10.99
N GLY A 56 20.13 -19.46 12.29
CA GLY A 56 20.31 -18.14 12.92
C GLY A 56 19.01 -17.53 13.45
N LEU A 57 17.86 -18.18 13.25
CA LEU A 57 16.63 -17.79 13.93
C LEU A 57 16.69 -18.01 15.44
N SER A 58 16.04 -17.11 16.17
CA SER A 58 15.77 -17.23 17.60
C SER A 58 14.38 -16.71 17.93
N VAL A 59 13.79 -17.21 19.02
CA VAL A 59 12.48 -16.79 19.50
C VAL A 59 12.54 -16.25 20.93
N VAL A 60 11.80 -15.18 21.18
CA VAL A 60 11.54 -14.66 22.54
C VAL A 60 10.05 -14.42 22.71
N GLY A 61 9.46 -15.08 23.71
CA GLY A 61 8.07 -14.88 24.12
C GLY A 61 7.84 -15.54 25.47
N THR A 62 6.87 -15.07 26.26
CA THR A 62 6.63 -15.64 27.60
C THR A 62 6.06 -17.05 27.55
N ASP A 63 5.30 -17.35 26.51
CA ASP A 63 4.70 -18.67 26.31
C ASP A 63 5.50 -19.53 25.33
N ALA A 64 6.50 -18.97 24.65
CA ALA A 64 7.42 -19.73 23.81
C ALA A 64 8.37 -20.54 24.71
N THR A 65 8.18 -21.86 24.77
CA THR A 65 8.88 -22.73 25.74
C THR A 65 9.95 -23.61 25.12
N ASP A 66 9.89 -23.83 23.82
CA ASP A 66 10.91 -24.53 23.02
C ASP A 66 10.81 -24.08 21.56
N SER A 67 11.83 -24.33 20.75
CA SER A 67 11.81 -24.02 19.32
C SER A 67 12.77 -24.90 18.54
N GLN A 68 12.46 -25.12 17.27
CA GLN A 68 13.35 -25.75 16.30
C GLN A 68 13.35 -24.91 15.02
N PHE A 69 14.53 -24.75 14.43
CA PHE A 69 14.76 -24.07 13.17
C PHE A 69 15.73 -24.93 12.38
N GLU A 70 15.25 -25.52 11.29
CA GLU A 70 16.03 -26.36 10.38
C GLU A 70 15.24 -26.44 9.08
N ALA A 71 15.84 -25.97 8.00
CA ALA A 71 15.14 -25.83 6.73
C ALA A 71 14.55 -27.17 6.26
N ASN A 72 13.25 -27.19 5.97
CA ASN A 72 12.49 -28.35 5.52
C ASN A 72 12.65 -29.61 6.40
N ASP A 73 12.83 -29.50 7.72
CA ASP A 73 12.97 -30.68 8.62
C ASP A 73 12.14 -30.56 9.92
N VAL A 74 11.45 -29.43 10.13
CA VAL A 74 10.67 -29.19 11.35
C VAL A 74 9.26 -29.75 11.19
N THR A 75 9.02 -30.91 11.81
CA THR A 75 7.68 -31.54 11.85
C THR A 75 7.18 -31.83 13.26
N ASN A 76 8.09 -31.79 14.25
CA ASN A 76 7.84 -32.28 15.59
C ASN A 76 8.79 -31.65 16.61
N LEU A 77 8.24 -30.78 17.47
CA LEU A 77 8.94 -30.11 18.56
C LEU A 77 9.09 -30.99 19.81
N GLY A 78 8.66 -32.25 19.72
CA GLY A 78 8.62 -33.18 20.83
C GLY A 78 7.39 -32.98 21.71
N GLN A 79 7.34 -33.70 22.83
CA GLN A 79 6.29 -33.53 23.86
C GLN A 79 4.84 -33.72 23.38
N GLY A 80 4.66 -34.29 22.19
CA GLY A 80 3.36 -34.41 21.55
C GLY A 80 3.00 -33.23 20.64
N VAL A 81 3.81 -32.19 20.52
CA VAL A 81 3.67 -31.05 19.61
C VAL A 81 4.29 -31.39 18.27
N ASN A 82 3.44 -31.75 17.31
CA ASN A 82 3.83 -32.10 15.94
C ASN A 82 2.67 -31.86 14.98
N ILE A 83 2.99 -31.80 13.69
CA ILE A 83 2.05 -31.60 12.58
C ILE A 83 1.90 -32.84 11.68
N ASN A 84 2.44 -33.99 12.12
CA ASN A 84 2.35 -35.27 11.40
C ASN A 84 0.92 -35.62 10.95
N GLY A 85 0.77 -36.32 9.83
CA GLY A 85 -0.53 -36.73 9.32
C GLY A 85 -0.98 -35.83 8.18
N GLU A 86 -2.24 -35.42 8.17
CA GLU A 86 -2.85 -34.70 7.04
C GLU A 86 -2.15 -33.38 6.75
N VAL A 87 -1.89 -32.55 7.76
CA VAL A 87 -1.19 -31.26 7.59
C VAL A 87 0.20 -31.46 6.99
N LEU A 88 1.03 -32.34 7.56
CA LEU A 88 2.35 -32.68 7.00
C LEU A 88 2.27 -33.20 5.55
N ASN A 89 1.24 -33.99 5.22
CA ASN A 89 1.09 -34.53 3.86
C ASN A 89 0.68 -33.46 2.84
N GLU A 90 0.00 -32.41 3.29
CA GLU A 90 -0.52 -31.33 2.45
C GLU A 90 0.51 -30.21 2.27
N TYR A 91 1.11 -29.76 3.36
CA TYR A 91 1.99 -28.58 3.41
C TYR A 91 3.48 -28.93 3.45
N GLY A 92 3.85 -30.18 3.77
CA GLY A 92 5.24 -30.60 3.84
C GLY A 92 5.90 -30.35 5.20
N GLU A 93 7.21 -30.50 5.21
CA GLU A 93 8.08 -30.29 6.39
C GLU A 93 8.40 -28.81 6.49
N PHE A 94 8.33 -28.24 7.70
CA PHE A 94 8.46 -26.81 7.89
C PHE A 94 9.91 -26.38 8.16
N ASP A 95 10.22 -25.10 7.96
CA ASP A 95 11.53 -24.53 8.32
C ASP A 95 11.67 -24.18 9.80
N ALA A 96 10.57 -23.77 10.42
CA ALA A 96 10.54 -23.28 11.79
C ALA A 96 9.37 -23.83 12.59
N GLY A 97 9.58 -23.98 13.89
CA GLY A 97 8.52 -24.34 14.83
C GLY A 97 8.77 -23.80 16.23
N VAL A 98 7.73 -23.23 16.83
CA VAL A 98 7.73 -22.66 18.18
C VAL A 98 6.74 -23.44 19.04
N GLN A 99 7.21 -24.02 20.14
CA GLN A 99 6.36 -24.67 21.12
C GLN A 99 5.77 -23.60 22.04
N ILE A 100 4.46 -23.68 22.26
CA ILE A 100 3.68 -22.74 23.06
C ILE A 100 3.21 -23.46 24.34
N GLY A 101 3.36 -22.81 25.49
CA GLY A 101 2.92 -23.34 26.78
C GLY A 101 3.77 -24.49 27.33
N THR A 102 3.34 -25.04 28.46
CA THR A 102 4.10 -26.05 29.22
C THR A 102 3.71 -27.48 28.85
N GLN A 103 4.64 -28.41 29.13
CA GLN A 103 4.44 -29.83 28.85
C GLN A 103 3.27 -30.46 29.62
N GLY A 104 2.29 -31.02 28.90
CA GLY A 104 1.30 -31.99 29.40
C GLY A 104 -0.15 -31.48 29.37
N ILE A 105 -1.08 -32.41 29.15
CA ILE A 105 -2.52 -32.14 29.02
C ILE A 105 -3.06 -31.37 30.24
N SER A 106 -3.80 -30.28 29.98
CA SER A 106 -4.55 -29.47 30.97
C SER A 106 -3.72 -28.63 31.94
N LYS A 107 -2.46 -28.28 31.62
CA LYS A 107 -1.72 -27.31 32.42
C LYS A 107 -2.02 -25.87 32.01
N ASP A 108 -2.13 -25.65 30.71
CA ASP A 108 -2.37 -24.36 30.10
C ASP A 108 -3.69 -24.40 29.31
N ASP A 109 -4.21 -23.20 29.02
CA ASP A 109 -5.35 -22.98 28.14
C ASP A 109 -5.09 -21.67 27.37
N ILE A 110 -4.02 -21.68 26.58
CA ILE A 110 -3.52 -20.52 25.86
C ILE A 110 -4.33 -20.36 24.59
N GLN A 111 -5.17 -19.32 24.56
CA GLN A 111 -5.96 -18.94 23.38
C GLN A 111 -5.35 -17.75 22.64
N THR A 112 -4.37 -17.07 23.25
CA THR A 112 -3.62 -15.99 22.60
C THR A 112 -2.19 -15.99 23.11
N THR A 113 -1.23 -15.77 22.23
CA THR A 113 0.17 -15.60 22.60
C THR A 113 0.87 -14.63 21.67
N THR A 114 1.94 -14.03 22.18
CA THR A 114 2.82 -13.14 21.42
C THR A 114 4.26 -13.59 21.61
N PHE A 115 5.01 -13.68 20.51
CA PHE A 115 6.46 -13.88 20.54
C PHE A 115 7.13 -13.13 19.38
N VAL A 116 8.43 -12.91 19.50
CA VAL A 116 9.24 -12.25 18.49
C VAL A 116 10.25 -13.24 17.94
N ILE A 117 10.30 -13.35 16.62
CA ILE A 117 11.36 -14.05 15.88
C ILE A 117 12.40 -13.01 15.44
N SER A 118 13.66 -13.36 15.66
CA SER A 118 14.84 -12.57 15.30
C SER A 118 15.82 -13.43 14.55
N HIS A 119 16.68 -12.82 13.73
CA HIS A 119 17.80 -13.50 13.10
C HIS A 119 19.14 -12.89 13.57
N ASP A 120 20.18 -13.71 13.69
CA ASP A 120 21.49 -13.29 14.22
C ASP A 120 22.22 -12.28 13.31
N THR A 121 22.01 -12.34 12.00
CA THR A 121 22.77 -11.54 11.01
C THR A 121 21.96 -10.78 9.98
N GLU A 122 20.67 -11.10 9.82
CA GLU A 122 19.83 -10.58 8.75
C GLU A 122 18.62 -9.87 9.35
N ALA A 123 18.07 -8.90 8.63
CA ALA A 123 16.81 -8.28 9.01
C ALA A 123 15.66 -9.08 8.38
N LEU A 124 14.74 -9.56 9.21
CA LEU A 124 13.53 -10.23 8.77
C LEU A 124 12.47 -9.22 8.33
N THR A 125 11.68 -9.61 7.34
CA THR A 125 10.60 -8.84 6.72
C THR A 125 9.38 -9.73 6.49
N LEU A 126 8.21 -9.13 6.23
CA LEU A 126 7.01 -9.91 5.89
C LEU A 126 7.20 -10.75 4.62
N ALA A 127 8.11 -10.36 3.72
CA ALA A 127 8.39 -11.12 2.51
C ALA A 127 9.01 -12.50 2.81
N ASP A 128 9.69 -12.65 3.95
CA ASP A 128 10.32 -13.92 4.35
C ASP A 128 9.29 -14.98 4.75
N VAL A 129 8.06 -14.57 5.05
CA VAL A 129 6.96 -15.45 5.46
C VAL A 129 5.72 -15.33 4.57
N ALA A 130 5.74 -14.43 3.58
CA ALA A 130 4.64 -14.23 2.65
C ALA A 130 4.51 -15.39 1.68
N LEU A 131 3.27 -15.78 1.38
CA LEU A 131 2.95 -16.95 0.54
C LEU A 131 3.54 -18.27 1.04
N GLN A 132 4.05 -18.31 2.28
CA GLN A 132 4.62 -19.50 2.89
C GLN A 132 3.57 -20.25 3.71
N ASP A 133 3.79 -21.54 3.91
CA ASP A 133 2.88 -22.40 4.62
C ASP A 133 3.06 -22.28 6.13
N PHE A 134 1.95 -22.37 6.85
CA PHE A 134 1.86 -22.30 8.29
C PHE A 134 1.05 -23.49 8.80
N ALA A 135 1.37 -23.93 10.01
CA ALA A 135 0.56 -24.89 10.72
C ALA A 135 0.48 -24.60 12.22
N VAL A 136 -0.66 -24.96 12.82
CA VAL A 136 -0.90 -24.82 14.25
C VAL A 136 -1.26 -26.16 14.87
N ARG A 137 -0.76 -26.37 16.08
CA ARG A 137 -1.15 -27.49 16.93
C ARG A 137 -2.02 -27.01 18.07
N LEU A 138 -3.23 -27.56 18.15
CA LEU A 138 -4.18 -27.36 19.23
C LEU A 138 -4.39 -28.66 20.02
N THR A 139 -4.55 -28.52 21.34
CA THR A 139 -5.10 -29.56 22.21
C THR A 139 -6.28 -29.03 22.99
N SER A 140 -6.89 -29.88 23.83
CA SER A 140 -8.06 -29.50 24.60
C SER A 140 -9.11 -28.86 23.68
N VAL A 141 -9.35 -29.48 22.53
CA VAL A 141 -10.31 -28.98 21.54
C VAL A 141 -11.71 -29.46 21.90
N GLY A 142 -12.69 -28.56 21.81
CA GLY A 142 -14.09 -28.85 22.08
C GLY A 142 -14.94 -27.59 22.26
N GLU A 143 -16.21 -27.77 22.61
CA GLU A 143 -17.13 -26.63 22.85
C GLU A 143 -16.61 -25.78 24.01
N VAL A 144 -16.75 -24.45 23.90
CA VAL A 144 -16.23 -23.48 24.88
C VAL A 144 -16.64 -23.80 26.32
N ASP A 145 -17.90 -24.18 26.53
CA ASP A 145 -18.45 -24.55 27.85
C ASP A 145 -18.61 -26.09 28.02
N GLY A 146 -18.03 -26.86 27.10
CA GLY A 146 -18.23 -28.30 27.00
C GLY A 146 -17.00 -29.14 27.33
N ALA A 147 -17.05 -30.42 26.95
CA ALA A 147 -15.92 -31.32 27.08
C ALA A 147 -14.86 -31.01 26.01
N ARG A 148 -13.62 -30.77 26.44
CA ARG A 148 -12.49 -30.39 25.60
C ARG A 148 -11.43 -31.49 25.57
N ASN A 149 -11.76 -32.63 24.97
CA ASN A 149 -10.92 -33.84 24.98
C ASN A 149 -10.21 -34.11 23.65
N ASP A 150 -10.50 -33.32 22.61
CA ASP A 150 -9.95 -33.54 21.27
C ASP A 150 -8.64 -32.77 21.08
N SER A 151 -8.01 -33.00 19.93
CA SER A 151 -6.82 -32.28 19.47
C SER A 151 -6.95 -32.02 17.98
N LEU A 152 -6.38 -30.92 17.53
CA LEU A 152 -6.49 -30.50 16.13
C LEU A 152 -5.12 -30.05 15.62
N LYS A 153 -4.90 -30.31 14.34
CA LYS A 153 -3.78 -29.78 13.56
C LYS A 153 -4.40 -29.06 12.39
N LEU A 154 -4.00 -27.83 12.16
CA LEU A 154 -4.47 -27.04 11.03
C LEU A 154 -3.26 -26.56 10.24
N GLY A 155 -3.46 -26.37 8.95
CA GLY A 155 -2.49 -25.75 8.07
C GLY A 155 -3.18 -24.75 7.16
N GLY A 156 -2.42 -23.77 6.69
CA GLY A 156 -2.86 -22.74 5.76
C GLY A 156 -1.68 -21.92 5.29
N THR A 157 -1.86 -21.20 4.20
CA THR A 157 -0.79 -20.39 3.59
C THR A 157 -0.98 -18.92 3.94
N ALA A 158 0.11 -18.23 4.29
CA ALA A 158 0.08 -16.79 4.50
C ALA A 158 -0.26 -16.06 3.18
N PRO A 159 -0.93 -14.89 3.24
CA PRO A 159 -1.19 -14.09 2.06
C PRO A 159 0.11 -13.52 1.49
N ASP A 160 0.01 -12.93 0.31
CA ASP A 160 1.07 -12.06 -0.19
C ASP A 160 1.18 -10.81 0.70
N VAL A 161 2.32 -10.14 0.66
CA VAL A 161 2.43 -8.81 1.27
C VAL A 161 1.60 -7.86 0.42
N GLU A 162 0.52 -7.31 0.99
CA GLU A 162 -0.21 -6.23 0.31
C GLU A 162 0.71 -5.02 0.18
N GLU A 163 1.21 -4.77 -1.04
CA GLU A 163 1.83 -3.50 -1.36
C GLU A 163 0.73 -2.43 -1.27
N PRO A 164 0.94 -1.33 -0.49
CA PRO A 164 -0.02 -0.24 -0.50
C PRO A 164 -0.25 0.21 -1.94
N PRO A 165 -1.48 0.57 -2.32
CA PRO A 165 -1.75 1.02 -3.69
C PRO A 165 -0.82 2.19 -4.02
N ALA A 166 -0.26 2.16 -5.23
CA ALA A 166 0.59 3.25 -5.71
C ALA A 166 -0.16 4.59 -5.52
N PRO A 167 0.52 5.65 -5.06
CA PRO A 167 -0.13 6.93 -4.82
C PRO A 167 -0.76 7.43 -6.13
N GLU A 168 -2.02 7.82 -6.07
CA GLU A 168 -2.74 8.32 -7.24
C GLU A 168 -2.29 9.74 -7.57
N ASN A 169 -2.05 9.99 -8.86
CA ASN A 169 -1.78 11.33 -9.35
C ASN A 169 -3.11 12.06 -9.60
N VAL A 170 -3.21 13.29 -9.12
CA VAL A 170 -4.41 14.12 -9.26
C VAL A 170 -4.00 15.44 -9.89
N ALA A 171 -4.44 15.66 -11.13
CA ALA A 171 -4.38 16.96 -11.79
C ALA A 171 -5.54 17.84 -11.31
N VAL A 172 -5.28 19.12 -11.07
CA VAL A 172 -6.21 20.07 -10.47
C VAL A 172 -6.49 21.22 -11.42
N LEU A 173 -7.70 21.76 -11.36
CA LEU A 173 -8.11 22.89 -12.19
C LEU A 173 -7.25 24.14 -11.92
N ASP A 174 -6.76 24.75 -12.99
CA ASP A 174 -6.03 26.02 -12.96
C ASP A 174 -6.81 27.16 -13.58
N THR A 175 -6.53 28.38 -13.14
CA THR A 175 -7.14 29.59 -13.70
C THR A 175 -6.10 30.64 -14.01
N LEU A 176 -6.31 31.35 -15.13
CA LEU A 176 -5.46 32.40 -15.63
C LEU A 176 -6.33 33.60 -16.03
N THR A 177 -6.02 34.80 -15.56
CA THR A 177 -6.71 36.03 -15.95
C THR A 177 -5.79 36.97 -16.74
N VAL A 178 -6.17 37.27 -17.99
CA VAL A 178 -5.38 38.08 -18.93
C VAL A 178 -6.23 39.16 -19.61
N GLY A 179 -5.56 40.05 -20.36
CA GLY A 179 -6.22 41.08 -21.16
C GLY A 179 -6.56 40.63 -22.59
N ASN A 180 -7.53 41.29 -23.21
CA ASN A 180 -7.93 41.01 -24.60
C ASN A 180 -6.88 41.37 -25.67
N LEU A 181 -5.76 41.99 -25.27
CA LEU A 181 -4.61 42.30 -26.11
C LEU A 181 -3.37 41.48 -25.75
N ASP A 182 -3.53 40.48 -24.90
CA ASP A 182 -2.44 39.65 -24.44
C ASP A 182 -1.78 38.85 -25.57
N ASN A 183 -0.46 38.73 -25.53
CA ASN A 183 0.35 38.07 -26.56
C ASN A 183 1.47 37.30 -25.89
N PHE A 184 1.97 36.29 -26.60
CA PHE A 184 3.15 35.56 -26.16
C PHE A 184 4.30 36.50 -25.82
N ASP A 185 4.82 36.37 -24.60
CA ASP A 185 6.02 37.06 -24.16
C ASP A 185 7.12 36.08 -23.69
N ASP A 186 8.30 36.60 -23.38
CA ASP A 186 9.47 35.80 -22.99
C ASP A 186 9.43 35.34 -21.52
N GLY A 187 8.46 35.85 -20.74
CA GLY A 187 8.29 35.56 -19.32
C GLY A 187 7.22 34.50 -19.02
N GLY A 188 6.32 34.23 -19.97
CA GLY A 188 5.15 33.41 -19.74
C GLY A 188 4.12 34.11 -18.86
N ASP A 189 3.00 33.44 -18.64
CA ASP A 189 1.93 33.92 -17.78
C ASP A 189 2.01 33.31 -16.39
N LEU A 190 1.70 34.13 -15.38
CA LEU A 190 1.43 33.63 -14.04
C LEU A 190 -0.04 33.28 -13.89
N LEU A 191 -0.32 32.15 -13.26
CA LEU A 191 -1.66 31.73 -12.90
C LEU A 191 -2.26 32.66 -11.84
N ASP A 192 -3.58 32.62 -11.70
CA ASP A 192 -4.26 33.30 -10.61
C ASP A 192 -3.76 32.74 -9.27
N GLY A 193 -3.31 33.62 -8.38
CA GLY A 193 -2.63 33.23 -7.14
C GLY A 193 -1.11 33.26 -7.22
N GLY A 194 -0.54 33.50 -8.42
CA GLY A 194 0.87 33.80 -8.64
C GLY A 194 1.76 32.57 -8.80
N ALA A 195 1.19 31.39 -9.04
CA ALA A 195 1.95 30.21 -9.45
C ALA A 195 2.47 30.38 -10.88
N ASP A 196 3.66 29.85 -11.14
CA ASP A 196 4.33 29.85 -12.44
C ASP A 196 4.08 28.57 -13.24
N THR A 197 3.49 27.54 -12.62
CA THR A 197 3.18 26.27 -13.26
C THR A 197 1.79 25.77 -12.86
N ILE A 198 1.09 25.14 -13.82
CA ILE A 198 -0.18 24.43 -13.60
C ILE A 198 -0.03 23.20 -12.70
N LEU A 199 1.21 22.71 -12.51
CA LEU A 199 1.48 21.55 -11.66
C LEU A 199 1.55 21.91 -10.17
N PHE A 200 1.47 23.20 -9.82
CA PHE A 200 1.72 23.66 -8.45
C PHE A 200 0.73 23.12 -7.42
N ASN A 201 -0.52 22.90 -7.83
CA ASN A 201 -1.61 22.38 -7.00
C ASN A 201 -1.87 20.87 -7.22
N ASP A 202 -1.13 20.24 -8.13
CA ASP A 202 -1.22 18.81 -8.43
C ASP A 202 -0.53 17.97 -7.36
N THR A 203 -0.99 16.73 -7.19
CA THR A 203 -0.51 15.84 -6.13
C THR A 203 -0.23 14.42 -6.61
N THR A 204 0.75 13.77 -5.99
CA THR A 204 0.95 12.31 -5.99
C THR A 204 0.61 11.81 -4.58
N GLY A 205 -0.58 11.25 -4.41
CA GLY A 205 -1.11 10.92 -3.09
C GLY A 205 -1.29 12.17 -2.22
N THR A 206 -0.53 12.27 -1.11
CA THR A 206 -0.55 13.46 -0.23
C THR A 206 0.59 14.44 -0.49
N ASP A 207 1.50 14.10 -1.40
CA ASP A 207 2.68 14.89 -1.71
C ASP A 207 2.48 15.71 -2.99
N PRO A 208 3.22 16.81 -3.19
CA PRO A 208 3.18 17.56 -4.44
C PRO A 208 3.56 16.69 -5.65
N TYR A 209 2.92 16.93 -6.80
CA TYR A 209 3.35 16.33 -8.06
C TYR A 209 4.66 16.98 -8.53
N LEU A 210 5.67 16.16 -8.84
CA LEU A 210 7.03 16.63 -9.18
C LEU A 210 7.53 16.11 -10.55
N SER A 211 6.61 15.64 -11.40
CA SER A 211 6.92 15.20 -12.76
C SER A 211 6.35 16.17 -13.79
N ASP A 212 6.43 15.84 -15.08
CA ASP A 212 6.06 16.73 -16.18
C ASP A 212 4.61 16.55 -16.65
N VAL A 213 4.08 17.56 -17.36
CA VAL A 213 2.84 17.46 -18.14
C VAL A 213 2.97 16.31 -19.16
N ALA A 214 1.95 15.45 -19.23
CA ALA A 214 1.93 14.27 -20.09
C ALA A 214 1.18 14.49 -21.42
N ALA A 215 0.20 15.39 -21.46
CA ALA A 215 -0.50 15.77 -22.69
C ALA A 215 -1.18 17.14 -22.56
N VAL A 216 -1.39 17.79 -23.70
CA VAL A 216 -2.15 19.05 -23.81
C VAL A 216 -3.24 18.88 -24.86
N ASN A 217 -4.48 19.22 -24.54
CA ASN A 217 -5.65 18.98 -25.39
C ASN A 217 -5.75 17.52 -25.88
N GLY A 218 -5.39 16.58 -25.01
CA GLY A 218 -5.44 15.14 -25.28
C GLY A 218 -4.30 14.57 -26.17
N ASP A 219 -3.28 15.36 -26.52
CA ASP A 219 -2.14 14.89 -27.33
C ASP A 219 -0.79 15.31 -26.70
N ALA A 220 0.12 14.36 -26.53
CA ALA A 220 1.47 14.61 -26.03
C ALA A 220 2.32 15.43 -27.03
N ALA A 221 2.02 15.39 -28.32
CA ALA A 221 2.71 16.19 -29.33
C ALA A 221 2.42 17.70 -29.22
N ASN A 222 1.41 18.07 -28.43
CA ASN A 222 1.05 19.48 -28.19
C ASN A 222 1.87 20.13 -27.06
N ILE A 223 2.65 19.37 -26.29
CA ILE A 223 3.52 19.93 -25.24
C ILE A 223 4.57 20.82 -25.90
N GLY A 224 4.67 22.07 -25.43
CA GLY A 224 5.54 23.12 -26.00
C GLY A 224 5.11 23.61 -27.39
N ALA A 225 3.98 23.12 -27.92
CA ALA A 225 3.41 23.59 -29.18
C ALA A 225 2.31 24.62 -28.93
N VAL A 226 2.02 25.42 -29.96
CA VAL A 226 0.90 26.37 -29.92
C VAL A 226 -0.40 25.61 -30.18
N VAL A 227 -1.30 25.62 -29.21
CA VAL A 227 -2.65 25.04 -29.29
C VAL A 227 -3.74 26.10 -29.24
N THR A 228 -4.92 25.80 -29.79
CA THR A 228 -6.09 26.68 -29.79
C THR A 228 -7.03 26.34 -28.65
N GLY A 229 -7.57 27.36 -27.98
CA GLY A 229 -8.53 27.19 -26.89
C GLY A 229 -9.95 26.92 -27.38
N SER A 230 -10.80 26.39 -26.49
CA SER A 230 -12.19 26.01 -26.80
C SER A 230 -13.07 27.15 -27.34
N ASN A 231 -12.73 28.39 -27.02
CA ASN A 231 -13.45 29.59 -27.45
C ASN A 231 -12.49 30.65 -28.02
N GLY A 232 -11.44 30.21 -28.71
CA GLY A 232 -10.42 31.06 -29.29
C GLY A 232 -9.23 31.32 -28.38
N GLY A 233 -8.28 32.11 -28.87
CA GLY A 233 -6.97 32.31 -28.26
C GLY A 233 -6.03 31.14 -28.50
N LEU A 234 -4.75 31.38 -28.25
CA LEU A 234 -3.67 30.44 -28.41
C LEU A 234 -2.93 30.28 -27.08
N MET A 235 -2.46 29.06 -26.78
CA MET A 235 -1.65 28.79 -25.59
C MET A 235 -0.48 27.88 -25.95
N VAL A 236 0.63 28.05 -25.25
CA VAL A 236 1.71 27.07 -25.11
C VAL A 236 1.71 26.60 -23.67
N ILE A 237 1.75 25.29 -23.46
CA ILE A 237 1.98 24.66 -22.15
C ILE A 237 3.24 23.80 -22.30
N ASP A 238 4.29 24.12 -21.55
CA ASP A 238 5.56 23.39 -21.58
C ASP A 238 5.54 22.18 -20.64
N ALA A 239 6.54 21.32 -20.75
CA ALA A 239 6.62 20.08 -19.98
C ALA A 239 6.64 20.34 -18.46
N ASP A 240 7.25 21.44 -18.02
CA ASP A 240 7.30 21.85 -16.61
C ASP A 240 6.01 22.53 -16.12
N GLY A 241 4.99 22.59 -16.98
CA GLY A 241 3.68 23.19 -16.69
C GLY A 241 3.66 24.71 -16.72
N THR A 242 4.74 25.37 -17.14
CA THR A 242 4.67 26.81 -17.44
C THR A 242 3.74 27.06 -18.62
N VAL A 243 2.99 28.17 -18.57
CA VAL A 243 1.98 28.52 -19.57
C VAL A 243 2.24 29.89 -20.18
N ASN A 244 1.84 30.07 -21.43
CA ASN A 244 1.96 31.35 -22.14
C ASN A 244 0.79 31.48 -23.12
N PHE A 245 -0.04 32.51 -22.95
CA PHE A 245 -1.27 32.73 -23.68
C PHE A 245 -1.14 33.88 -24.68
N SER A 246 -1.95 33.82 -25.72
CA SER A 246 -2.19 34.93 -26.62
C SER A 246 -3.66 35.01 -26.95
N ALA A 247 -4.23 36.20 -26.78
CA ALA A 247 -5.59 36.52 -27.22
C ALA A 247 -5.74 36.42 -28.75
N ASN A 248 -4.63 36.44 -29.52
CA ASN A 248 -4.57 36.34 -30.97
C ASN A 248 -5.51 37.32 -31.72
N GLY A 249 -5.87 38.44 -31.08
CA GLY A 249 -6.85 39.41 -31.58
C GLY A 249 -8.31 38.91 -31.62
N GLU A 250 -8.60 37.71 -31.14
CA GLU A 250 -9.92 37.06 -31.23
C GLU A 250 -10.93 37.64 -30.23
N PHE A 251 -10.44 38.32 -29.20
CA PHE A 251 -11.23 38.93 -28.12
C PHE A 251 -11.41 40.45 -28.26
N GLY A 252 -11.14 41.02 -29.44
CA GLY A 252 -11.26 42.46 -29.70
C GLY A 252 -12.69 43.02 -29.60
N TYR A 253 -13.70 42.17 -29.49
CA TYR A 253 -15.10 42.55 -29.29
C TYR A 253 -15.44 42.89 -27.83
N LEU A 254 -14.58 42.53 -26.87
CA LEU A 254 -14.81 42.78 -25.44
C LEU A 254 -14.63 44.27 -25.12
N GLY A 255 -15.68 44.90 -24.59
CA GLY A 255 -15.62 46.26 -24.06
C GLY A 255 -15.01 46.31 -22.65
N LEU A 256 -14.83 47.52 -22.12
CA LEU A 256 -14.33 47.72 -20.76
C LEU A 256 -15.16 46.94 -19.72
N ARG A 257 -14.49 46.03 -19.00
CA ARG A 257 -15.06 45.14 -17.96
C ARG A 257 -15.94 44.00 -18.49
N ASP A 258 -16.03 43.82 -19.80
CA ASP A 258 -16.57 42.58 -20.36
C ASP A 258 -15.49 41.48 -20.28
N SER A 259 -15.93 40.22 -20.19
CA SER A 259 -15.01 39.08 -20.20
C SER A 259 -15.56 37.93 -21.05
N ALA A 260 -14.64 37.08 -21.49
CA ALA A 260 -14.93 35.79 -22.09
C ALA A 260 -13.99 34.73 -21.50
N THR A 261 -14.40 33.47 -21.59
CA THR A 261 -13.60 32.33 -21.14
C THR A 261 -13.23 31.46 -22.31
N THR A 262 -12.02 30.92 -22.29
CA THR A 262 -11.53 29.86 -23.18
C THR A 262 -10.79 28.82 -22.33
N GLU A 263 -10.84 27.57 -22.73
CA GLU A 263 -10.35 26.44 -21.94
C GLU A 263 -9.34 25.62 -22.75
N PHE A 264 -8.34 25.12 -22.04
CA PHE A 264 -7.36 24.14 -22.51
C PHE A 264 -7.36 22.97 -21.53
N SER A 265 -7.19 21.74 -22.02
CA SER A 265 -7.03 20.58 -21.16
C SER A 265 -5.56 20.17 -21.04
N TYR A 266 -5.19 19.64 -19.89
CA TYR A 266 -3.90 19.01 -19.68
C TYR A 266 -4.06 17.72 -18.90
N ALA A 267 -3.11 16.80 -19.09
CA ALA A 267 -3.04 15.57 -18.33
C ALA A 267 -1.64 15.39 -17.74
N ILE A 268 -1.58 14.76 -16.58
CA ILE A 268 -0.36 14.25 -15.95
C ILE A 268 -0.37 12.72 -16.01
N ASP A 269 0.79 12.09 -15.91
CA ASP A 269 0.87 10.62 -15.98
C ASP A 269 0.03 9.95 -14.88
N GLY A 270 -0.76 8.94 -15.23
CA GLY A 270 -1.65 8.24 -14.30
C GLY A 270 -2.80 9.07 -13.69
N GLY A 271 -2.90 10.37 -13.98
CA GLY A 271 -3.94 11.25 -13.48
C GLY A 271 -5.13 11.42 -14.43
N ALA A 272 -6.26 11.89 -13.89
CA ALA A 272 -7.36 12.37 -14.73
C ALA A 272 -7.00 13.69 -15.41
N GLU A 273 -7.67 13.98 -16.54
CA GLU A 273 -7.49 15.26 -17.23
C GLU A 273 -8.05 16.42 -16.40
N ALA A 274 -7.30 17.54 -16.35
CA ALA A 274 -7.70 18.79 -15.76
C ALA A 274 -7.74 19.92 -16.80
N LEU A 275 -8.22 21.10 -16.40
CA LEU A 275 -8.36 22.25 -17.29
C LEU A 275 -7.52 23.43 -16.81
N VAL A 276 -7.06 24.21 -17.77
CA VAL A 276 -6.63 25.59 -17.58
C VAL A 276 -7.75 26.48 -18.12
N ILE A 277 -8.43 27.18 -17.21
CA ILE A 277 -9.50 28.13 -17.56
C ILE A 277 -8.91 29.53 -17.68
N VAL A 278 -8.93 30.07 -18.90
CA VAL A 278 -8.44 31.43 -19.17
C VAL A 278 -9.62 32.40 -19.21
N THR A 279 -9.61 33.39 -18.32
CA THR A 279 -10.53 34.53 -18.34
C THR A 279 -9.88 35.72 -19.03
N VAL A 280 -10.38 36.06 -20.22
CA VAL A 280 -9.91 37.21 -21.00
C VAL A 280 -10.79 38.42 -20.69
N THR A 281 -10.18 39.53 -20.28
CA THR A 281 -10.89 40.77 -19.92
C THR A 281 -10.67 41.88 -20.94
N GLY A 282 -11.76 42.58 -21.30
CA GLY A 282 -11.71 43.72 -22.19
C GLY A 282 -11.20 44.98 -21.49
N TYR A 283 -10.18 45.60 -22.07
CA TYR A 283 -9.74 46.95 -21.72
C TYR A 283 -10.13 47.94 -22.83
N ASN A 284 -10.53 49.16 -22.46
CA ASN A 284 -10.65 50.22 -23.46
C ASN A 284 -9.26 50.62 -23.93
N ASP A 285 -9.05 50.64 -25.25
CA ASP A 285 -7.94 51.36 -25.86
C ASP A 285 -8.09 52.85 -25.48
N VAL A 286 -7.29 53.32 -24.52
CA VAL A 286 -7.16 54.75 -24.21
C VAL A 286 -6.30 55.40 -25.30
N GLY A 287 -6.81 55.44 -26.52
CA GLY A 287 -6.08 55.87 -27.71
C GLY A 287 -6.98 56.40 -28.82
N GLY A 288 -7.43 57.66 -28.69
CA GLY A 288 -8.11 58.41 -29.76
C GLY A 288 -8.25 59.89 -29.44
#